data_AF-W7LGN4-F1
#
_entry.id   AF-W7LGN4-F1
#
_cell.length_a   1.000
_cell.length_b   1.000
_cell.length_c   1.000
_cell.angle_alpha   90.00
_cell.angle_beta   90.00
_cell.angle_gamma   90.00
#
_symmetry.space_group_name_H-M   'P 1'
#
loop_
_entity.id
_entity.type
_entity.pdbx_description
1 polymer ?
#
loop_
_entity_poly.entity_id
_entity_poly.type
_entity_poly.pdbx_seq_one_letter_code
_entity_poly.pdbx_strand_id
1 'polypeptide(L)'
;MAEQVPTEPNSAVHPTIPTQTTIPSRGPKPKPTFPVADPPTEWSTYRIDKKIEWLNTHGLKSDNTINLGDCYRCGVKLRQMLSVVVKPIFDIRMQINAHYPHTQVQEDVEVFITALNDGVNDLSDFIYRNVYELLQNGQFRDEAQAITPVPVPELLTISEYDFPQPIETDKPLDTEPFCVLVEILDLLVDRWPWLSDPKPGKQVSWEHLIQEVIITGQGFFTEYGDLESGNETGDDEILSHAMSGGLHLGLGRGDNNENKMY
;
A
#
# COMPACT_ATOMS: atom_id res chain seq x y z
N MET A 1 -76.91 5.77 61.28
CA MET A 1 -76.95 4.29 61.23
C MET A 1 -77.11 3.88 59.78
N ALA A 2 -76.45 2.78 59.41
CA ALA A 2 -76.40 2.16 58.08
C ALA A 2 -77.82 1.95 57.49
N GLU A 3 -78.05 1.69 56.21
CA GLU A 3 -77.34 0.88 55.21
C GLU A 3 -78.19 0.99 53.93
N GLN A 4 -77.60 0.86 52.73
CA GLN A 4 -78.06 -0.13 51.73
C GLN A 4 -77.37 0.07 50.38
N VAL A 5 -76.75 -1.03 49.97
CA VAL A 5 -76.15 -1.34 48.68
C VAL A 5 -77.23 -1.41 47.58
N PRO A 6 -76.85 -1.13 46.32
CA PRO A 6 -77.34 -2.00 45.25
C PRO A 6 -76.22 -2.52 44.33
N THR A 7 -76.46 -3.77 43.93
CA THR A 7 -75.74 -4.64 43.01
C THR A 7 -75.83 -4.17 41.55
N GLU A 8 -74.79 -4.46 40.77
CA GLU A 8 -74.63 -4.18 39.32
C GLU A 8 -75.70 -4.87 38.43
N PRO A 9 -75.82 -4.46 37.14
CA PRO A 9 -75.16 -5.29 36.12
C PRO A 9 -74.57 -4.54 34.91
N ASN A 10 -73.36 -5.00 34.53
CA ASN A 10 -72.84 -5.28 33.18
C ASN A 10 -73.15 -4.31 32.02
N SER A 11 -72.09 -3.72 31.45
CA SER A 11 -72.06 -3.33 30.03
C SER A 11 -70.66 -3.42 29.42
N ALA A 12 -70.57 -4.33 28.46
CA ALA A 12 -69.82 -4.30 27.20
C ALA A 12 -68.32 -3.98 27.22
N VAL A 13 -67.56 -5.05 26.94
CA VAL A 13 -66.16 -5.07 26.50
C VAL A 13 -65.97 -4.28 25.21
N HIS A 14 -65.16 -3.24 25.24
CA HIS A 14 -64.49 -2.69 24.06
C HIS A 14 -63.07 -3.26 23.97
N PRO A 15 -62.64 -3.81 22.82
CA PRO A 15 -61.26 -4.24 22.65
C PRO A 15 -60.35 -3.01 22.54
N THR A 16 -59.50 -2.81 23.54
CA THR A 16 -58.42 -1.83 23.52
C THR A 16 -57.41 -2.24 22.44
N ILE A 17 -57.26 -1.40 21.42
CA ILE A 17 -56.20 -1.51 20.41
C ILE A 17 -54.86 -1.51 21.16
N PRO A 18 -53.97 -2.49 20.93
CA PRO A 18 -52.65 -2.46 21.56
C PRO A 18 -51.89 -1.26 21.00
N THR A 19 -51.56 -0.32 21.89
CA THR A 19 -50.64 0.78 21.63
C THR A 19 -49.36 0.18 21.07
N GLN A 20 -49.10 0.39 19.77
CA GLN A 20 -47.81 0.09 19.18
C GLN A 20 -46.76 0.87 19.96
N THR A 21 -45.95 0.13 20.73
CA THR A 21 -44.70 0.67 21.25
C THR A 21 -43.80 0.82 20.05
N THR A 22 -43.72 2.04 19.50
CA THR A 22 -42.68 2.40 18.54
C THR A 22 -41.35 2.24 19.25
N ILE A 23 -40.68 1.11 19.01
CA ILE A 23 -39.27 0.94 19.32
C ILE A 23 -38.57 2.06 18.53
N PRO A 24 -37.83 2.98 19.16
CA PRO A 24 -37.02 3.93 18.42
C PRO A 24 -36.08 3.10 17.55
N SER A 25 -36.26 3.18 16.23
CA SER A 25 -35.27 2.65 15.29
C SER A 25 -33.95 3.30 15.68
N ARG A 26 -33.03 2.50 16.23
CA ARG A 26 -31.67 2.94 16.49
C ARG A 26 -31.07 3.24 15.12
N GLY A 27 -31.15 4.50 14.72
CA GLY A 27 -30.29 5.02 13.68
C GLY A 27 -28.84 4.67 14.00
N PRO A 28 -27.94 4.63 13.00
CA PRO A 28 -26.53 4.38 13.23
C PRO A 28 -26.05 5.29 14.37
N LYS A 29 -25.38 4.70 15.37
CA LYS A 29 -24.79 5.49 16.47
C LYS A 29 -23.92 6.59 15.83
N PRO A 30 -24.05 7.86 16.24
CA PRO A 30 -23.15 8.90 15.76
C PRO A 30 -21.71 8.46 16.03
N LYS A 31 -20.84 8.62 15.02
CA LYS A 31 -19.43 8.33 15.18
C LYS A 31 -18.87 9.17 16.34
N PRO A 32 -17.97 8.63 17.17
CA PRO A 32 -17.25 9.43 18.15
C PRO A 32 -16.62 10.63 17.46
N THR A 33 -16.75 11.82 18.06
CA THR A 33 -16.09 13.03 17.60
C THR A 33 -15.02 13.43 18.60
N PHE A 34 -13.95 14.01 18.09
CA PHE A 34 -12.83 14.52 18.87
C PHE A 34 -12.85 16.06 18.84
N PRO A 35 -12.44 16.73 19.93
CA PRO A 35 -12.27 18.18 19.92
C PRO A 35 -11.24 18.58 18.86
N VAL A 36 -11.52 19.67 18.17
CA VAL A 36 -10.61 20.28 17.19
C VAL A 36 -10.05 21.55 17.83
N ALA A 37 -8.73 21.62 17.97
CA ALA A 37 -8.04 22.77 18.53
C ALA A 37 -6.67 22.93 17.86
N ASP A 38 -6.17 24.16 17.86
CA ASP A 38 -4.77 24.40 17.52
C ASP A 38 -3.84 23.84 18.60
N PRO A 39 -2.61 23.42 18.23
CA PRO A 39 -1.62 22.97 19.20
C PRO A 39 -1.30 24.06 20.24
N PRO A 40 -0.95 23.68 21.49
CA PRO A 40 -0.49 24.62 22.51
C PRO A 40 0.67 25.50 22.03
N THR A 41 0.75 26.74 22.53
CA THR A 41 1.78 27.71 22.10
C THR A 41 3.20 27.19 22.32
N GLU A 42 3.41 26.43 23.39
CA GLU A 42 4.71 25.82 23.72
C GLU A 42 4.94 24.44 23.06
N TRP A 43 4.17 24.04 22.04
CA TRP A 43 4.24 22.73 21.39
C TRP A 43 5.64 22.28 20.98
N SER A 44 6.46 23.20 20.47
CA SER A 44 7.84 22.92 20.07
C SER A 44 8.73 22.43 21.23
N THR A 45 8.34 22.72 22.47
CA THR A 45 9.02 22.29 23.70
C THR A 45 8.49 20.98 24.26
N TYR A 46 7.35 20.50 23.78
CA TYR A 46 6.77 19.24 24.25
C TYR A 46 7.64 18.06 23.82
N ARG A 47 7.84 17.14 24.77
CA ARG A 47 8.41 15.82 24.47
C ARG A 47 7.45 15.01 23.59
N ILE A 48 8.00 14.04 22.85
CA ILE A 48 7.24 13.22 21.89
C ILE A 48 6.04 12.53 22.53
N ASP A 49 6.20 11.95 23.72
CA ASP A 49 5.13 11.30 24.49
C ASP A 49 3.97 12.27 24.78
N LYS A 50 4.29 13.49 25.24
CA LYS A 50 3.28 14.52 25.51
C LYS A 50 2.59 15.01 24.23
N LYS A 51 3.32 15.07 23.10
CA LYS A 51 2.74 15.38 21.80
C LYS A 51 1.75 14.31 21.37
N ILE A 52 2.12 13.03 21.48
CA ILE A 52 1.25 11.90 21.15
C ILE A 52 0.01 11.86 22.04
N GLU A 53 0.14 12.11 23.35
CA GLU A 53 -0.99 12.21 24.27
C GLU A 53 -1.99 13.29 23.83
N TRP A 54 -1.49 14.45 23.43
CA TRP A 54 -2.34 15.51 22.91
C TRP A 54 -3.04 15.09 21.60
N LEU A 55 -2.30 14.51 20.63
CA LEU A 55 -2.86 14.03 19.36
C LEU A 55 -3.96 12.97 19.58
N ASN A 56 -3.81 12.11 20.59
CA ASN A 56 -4.80 11.08 20.94
C ASN A 56 -6.15 11.66 21.40
N THR A 57 -6.19 12.93 21.79
CA THR A 57 -7.39 13.58 22.28
C THR A 57 -8.01 14.53 21.26
N HIS A 58 -7.40 14.75 20.09
CA HIS A 58 -7.83 15.75 19.12
C HIS A 58 -8.18 15.17 17.75
N GLY A 59 -9.10 15.85 17.08
CA GLY A 59 -9.58 15.52 15.74
C GLY A 59 -8.90 16.32 14.64
N LEU A 60 -8.94 15.77 13.43
CA LEU A 60 -8.58 16.50 12.20
C LEU A 60 -9.56 17.66 11.98
N LYS A 61 -9.10 18.84 11.51
CA LYS A 61 -10.00 20.01 11.37
C LYS A 61 -11.01 19.80 10.24
N SER A 62 -10.60 19.15 9.14
CA SER A 62 -11.47 18.80 8.02
C SER A 62 -12.50 17.71 8.34
N ASP A 63 -12.21 16.80 9.28
CA ASP A 63 -13.13 15.75 9.75
C ASP A 63 -12.85 15.41 11.23
N ASN A 64 -13.68 15.93 12.12
CA ASN A 64 -13.53 15.73 13.57
C ASN A 64 -13.89 14.31 14.05
N THR A 65 -14.31 13.40 13.17
CA THR A 65 -14.48 11.97 13.49
C THR A 65 -13.17 11.21 13.37
N ILE A 66 -12.13 11.83 12.79
CA ILE A 66 -10.81 11.24 12.60
C ILE A 66 -9.87 11.74 13.69
N ASN A 67 -9.30 10.81 14.46
CA ASN A 67 -8.34 11.09 15.53
C ASN A 67 -6.94 11.34 14.98
N LEU A 68 -6.29 12.43 15.40
CA LEU A 68 -4.93 12.75 14.96
C LEU A 68 -3.89 11.73 15.45
N GLY A 69 -4.07 11.18 16.66
CA GLY A 69 -3.22 10.11 17.19
C GLY A 69 -3.31 8.83 16.36
N ASP A 70 -4.50 8.48 15.88
CA ASP A 70 -4.68 7.35 14.97
C ASP A 70 -4.05 7.62 13.60
N CYS A 71 -4.14 8.85 13.08
CA CYS A 71 -3.42 9.25 11.86
C CYS A 71 -1.91 9.06 12.00
N TYR A 72 -1.35 9.53 13.13
CA TYR A 72 0.07 9.37 13.44
C TYR A 72 0.48 7.89 13.48
N ARG A 73 -0.23 7.06 14.26
CA ARG A 73 0.05 5.62 14.36
C ARG A 73 -0.09 4.90 13.02
N CYS A 74 -1.14 5.21 12.26
CA CYS A 74 -1.38 4.64 10.94
C CYS A 74 -0.21 4.93 9.99
N GLY A 75 0.21 6.19 9.90
CA GLY A 75 1.32 6.57 9.03
C GLY A 75 2.66 5.98 9.44
N VAL A 76 2.95 5.89 10.75
CA VAL A 76 4.15 5.17 11.25
C VAL A 76 4.11 3.70 10.86
N LYS A 77 2.97 3.02 11.10
CA LYS A 77 2.78 1.61 10.76
C LYS A 77 2.93 1.36 9.25
N LEU A 78 2.30 2.18 8.42
CA LEU A 78 2.38 2.06 6.96
C LEU A 78 3.81 2.23 6.45
N ARG A 79 4.54 3.25 6.94
CA ARG A 79 5.95 3.45 6.58
C ARG A 79 6.80 2.22 6.94
N GLN A 80 6.60 1.68 8.14
CA GLN A 80 7.29 0.46 8.57
C GLN A 80 6.95 -0.71 7.64
N MET A 81 5.68 -0.98 7.38
CA MET A 81 5.26 -2.10 6.52
C MET A 81 5.79 -1.97 5.09
N LEU A 82 5.68 -0.79 4.48
CA LEU A 82 6.25 -0.56 3.15
C LEU A 82 7.76 -0.84 3.13
N SER A 83 8.50 -0.39 4.14
CA SER A 83 9.94 -0.65 4.24
C SER A 83 10.28 -2.15 4.34
N VAL A 84 9.42 -2.96 4.96
CA VAL A 84 9.63 -4.41 5.10
C VAL A 84 9.45 -5.09 3.78
N VAL A 85 8.37 -4.75 3.10
CA VAL A 85 7.91 -5.44 1.92
C VAL A 85 8.79 -5.08 0.72
N VAL A 86 9.26 -3.84 0.67
CA VAL A 86 10.14 -3.35 -0.39
C VAL A 86 11.55 -3.96 -0.30
N LYS A 87 12.04 -4.30 0.90
CA LYS A 87 13.41 -4.79 1.07
C LYS A 87 13.68 -6.12 0.32
N PRO A 88 12.86 -7.19 0.48
CA PRO A 88 13.01 -8.41 -0.30
C PRO A 88 12.99 -8.19 -1.82
N ILE A 89 12.22 -7.22 -2.32
CA ILE A 89 12.17 -6.88 -3.75
C ILE A 89 13.53 -6.37 -4.24
N PHE A 90 14.22 -5.54 -3.46
CA PHE A 90 15.57 -5.11 -3.78
C PHE A 90 16.60 -6.24 -3.68
N ASP A 91 16.41 -7.18 -2.75
CA ASP A 91 17.27 -8.37 -2.64
C ASP A 91 17.11 -9.29 -3.87
N ILE A 92 15.89 -9.46 -4.39
CA ILE A 92 15.62 -10.16 -5.67
C ILE A 92 16.34 -9.45 -6.82
N ARG A 93 16.22 -8.12 -6.95
CA ARG A 93 16.93 -7.33 -7.98
C ARG A 93 18.43 -7.58 -7.95
N MET A 94 19.05 -7.59 -6.77
CA MET A 94 20.49 -7.88 -6.64
C MET A 94 20.83 -9.28 -7.15
N GLN A 95 19.99 -10.28 -6.87
CA GLN A 95 20.18 -11.65 -7.34
C GLN A 95 20.03 -11.76 -8.86
N ILE A 96 19.02 -11.11 -9.46
CA ILE A 96 18.82 -11.08 -10.92
C ILE A 96 20.04 -10.46 -11.61
N ASN A 97 20.48 -9.30 -11.15
CA ASN A 97 21.64 -8.61 -11.72
C ASN A 97 22.94 -9.42 -11.60
N ALA A 98 23.05 -10.33 -10.62
CA ALA A 98 24.22 -11.18 -10.43
C ALA A 98 24.18 -12.48 -11.28
N HIS A 99 23.01 -13.09 -11.44
CA HIS A 99 22.88 -14.43 -12.02
C HIS A 99 22.34 -14.45 -13.46
N TYR A 100 21.57 -13.42 -13.85
CA TYR A 100 20.91 -13.33 -15.15
C TYR A 100 21.25 -12.02 -15.89
N PRO A 101 22.54 -11.63 -16.02
CA PRO A 101 22.89 -10.39 -16.69
C PRO A 101 22.52 -10.43 -18.19
N HIS A 102 22.05 -9.31 -18.73
CA HIS A 102 21.68 -9.14 -20.15
C HIS A 102 20.52 -10.04 -20.62
N THR A 103 19.56 -10.30 -19.74
CA THR A 103 18.34 -11.08 -20.02
C THR A 103 17.11 -10.18 -19.97
N GLN A 104 15.98 -10.64 -20.54
CA GLN A 104 14.71 -9.93 -20.46
C GLN A 104 14.28 -9.72 -19.00
N VAL A 105 14.44 -10.73 -18.14
CA VAL A 105 14.11 -10.62 -16.71
C VAL A 105 14.92 -9.54 -15.99
N GLN A 106 16.15 -9.27 -16.44
CA GLN A 106 16.98 -8.19 -15.91
C GLN A 106 16.49 -6.81 -16.37
N GLU A 107 16.03 -6.68 -17.60
CA GLU A 107 15.41 -5.44 -18.07
C GLU A 107 14.09 -5.18 -17.32
N ASP A 108 13.27 -6.21 -17.15
CA ASP A 108 11.97 -6.13 -16.47
C ASP A 108 12.11 -5.77 -14.99
N VAL A 109 13.10 -6.34 -14.30
CA VAL A 109 13.33 -5.98 -12.88
C VAL A 109 13.76 -4.51 -12.74
N GLU A 110 14.53 -3.96 -13.68
CA GLU A 110 14.93 -2.54 -13.63
C GLU A 110 13.76 -1.58 -13.95
N VAL A 111 12.87 -1.98 -14.86
CA VAL A 111 11.61 -1.26 -15.13
C VAL A 111 10.73 -1.26 -13.87
N PHE A 112 10.53 -2.43 -13.26
CA PHE A 112 9.76 -2.56 -12.04
C PHE A 112 10.35 -1.74 -10.89
N ILE A 113 11.68 -1.77 -10.70
CA ILE A 113 12.35 -1.01 -9.63
C ILE A 113 12.24 0.50 -9.87
N THR A 114 12.29 0.95 -11.12
CA THR A 114 12.01 2.36 -11.46
C THR A 114 10.60 2.77 -11.02
N ALA A 115 9.58 1.98 -11.40
CA ALA A 115 8.21 2.24 -11.00
C ALA A 115 8.05 2.21 -9.46
N LEU A 116 8.66 1.21 -8.79
CA LEU A 116 8.65 1.07 -7.34
C LEU A 116 9.21 2.31 -6.63
N ASN A 117 10.29 2.89 -7.16
CA ASN A 117 10.87 4.11 -6.62
C ASN A 117 9.92 5.31 -6.79
N ASP A 118 9.43 5.54 -8.02
CA ASP A 118 8.60 6.70 -8.36
C ASP A 118 7.21 6.69 -7.69
N GLY A 119 6.67 5.49 -7.47
CA GLY A 119 5.36 5.25 -6.83
C GLY A 119 5.45 5.01 -5.34
N VAL A 120 6.05 3.89 -4.93
CA VAL A 120 5.98 3.40 -3.54
C VAL A 120 6.96 4.10 -2.61
N ASN A 121 8.24 4.22 -3.00
CA ASN A 121 9.23 4.85 -2.13
C ASN A 121 8.94 6.34 -1.95
N ASP A 122 8.58 7.04 -3.03
CA ASP A 122 8.15 8.43 -2.96
C ASP A 122 6.87 8.62 -2.11
N LEU A 123 5.91 7.69 -2.17
CA LEU A 123 4.72 7.71 -1.32
C LEU A 123 5.07 7.46 0.15
N SER A 124 5.95 6.50 0.43
CA SER A 124 6.46 6.22 1.78
C SER A 124 7.15 7.45 2.39
N ASP A 125 7.95 8.16 1.59
CA ASP A 125 8.57 9.42 1.98
C ASP A 125 7.55 10.53 2.22
N PHE A 126 6.51 10.61 1.39
CA PHE A 126 5.42 11.55 1.57
C PHE A 126 4.65 11.30 2.87
N ILE A 127 4.32 10.04 3.17
CA ILE A 127 3.69 9.61 4.44
C ILE A 127 4.58 10.01 5.61
N TYR A 128 5.89 9.70 5.54
CA TYR A 128 6.84 10.06 6.58
C TYR A 128 6.85 11.57 6.85
N ARG A 129 6.91 12.40 5.80
CA ARG A 129 6.90 13.86 5.93
C ARG A 129 5.62 14.36 6.59
N ASN A 130 4.46 13.85 6.20
CA ASN A 130 3.18 14.23 6.80
C ASN A 130 3.08 13.85 8.28
N VAL A 131 3.51 12.64 8.63
CA VAL A 131 3.55 12.17 10.02
C VAL A 131 4.54 12.99 10.85
N TYR A 132 5.70 13.31 10.28
CA TYR A 132 6.69 14.16 10.92
C TYR A 132 6.15 15.57 11.14
N GLU A 133 5.51 16.18 10.14
CA GLU A 133 4.88 17.50 10.27
C GLU A 133 3.76 17.49 11.31
N LEU A 134 2.90 16.46 11.33
CA LEU A 134 1.89 16.28 12.37
C LEU A 134 2.52 16.25 13.77
N LEU A 135 3.61 15.50 13.95
CA LEU A 135 4.30 15.43 15.24
C LEU A 135 5.01 16.76 15.58
N GLN A 136 5.61 17.43 14.60
CA GLN A 136 6.36 18.68 14.84
C GLN A 136 5.46 19.89 15.05
N ASN A 137 4.30 19.92 14.40
CA ASN A 137 3.42 21.09 14.36
C ASN A 137 2.04 20.85 14.99
N GLY A 138 1.70 19.61 15.38
CA GLY A 138 0.38 19.27 15.90
C GLY A 138 -0.74 19.24 14.86
N GLN A 139 -0.41 19.48 13.58
CA GLN A 139 -1.34 19.50 12.47
C GLN A 139 -0.63 19.10 11.17
N PHE A 140 -1.39 18.57 10.22
CA PHE A 140 -0.88 18.37 8.85
C PHE A 140 -0.66 19.73 8.17
N ARG A 141 0.31 19.79 7.27
CA ARG A 141 0.51 20.98 6.42
C ARG A 141 -0.62 21.15 5.41
N ASP A 142 -1.10 20.04 4.86
CA ASP A 142 -2.27 19.99 3.99
C ASP A 142 -3.22 18.92 4.50
N GLU A 143 -4.37 19.34 5.03
CA GLU A 143 -5.37 18.41 5.56
C GLU A 143 -6.13 17.66 4.46
N ALA A 144 -6.12 18.14 3.22
CA ALA A 144 -6.71 17.42 2.10
C ALA A 144 -5.92 16.14 1.78
N GLN A 145 -4.63 16.11 2.14
CA GLN A 145 -3.72 14.98 1.95
C GLN A 145 -3.35 14.30 3.27
N ALA A 146 -4.21 14.43 4.28
CA ALA A 146 -3.99 13.80 5.58
C ALA A 146 -3.92 12.27 5.47
N ILE A 147 -2.99 11.66 6.22
CA ILE A 147 -2.86 10.22 6.36
C ILE A 147 -3.94 9.72 7.32
N THR A 148 -5.13 9.45 6.79
CA THR A 148 -6.25 9.00 7.60
C THR A 148 -6.11 7.52 7.98
N PRO A 149 -6.67 7.10 9.13
CA PRO A 149 -6.54 5.72 9.58
C PRO A 149 -7.20 4.75 8.61
N VAL A 150 -6.45 3.75 8.17
CA VAL A 150 -6.94 2.63 7.37
C VAL A 150 -6.72 1.33 8.14
N PRO A 151 -7.62 0.33 8.01
CA PRO A 151 -7.42 -0.97 8.62
C PRO A 151 -6.33 -1.71 7.85
N VAL A 152 -5.07 -1.45 8.19
CA VAL A 152 -3.94 -2.16 7.57
C VAL A 152 -3.96 -3.59 8.07
N PRO A 153 -4.14 -4.60 7.19
CA PRO A 153 -4.19 -5.99 7.59
C PRO A 153 -2.92 -6.36 8.38
N GLU A 154 -3.05 -7.28 9.33
CA GLU A 154 -1.95 -7.76 10.18
C GLU A 154 -0.99 -8.68 9.39
N LEU A 155 -0.65 -8.30 8.16
CA LEU A 155 0.18 -9.08 7.25
C LEU A 155 1.61 -9.24 7.77
N LEU A 156 2.01 -8.44 8.75
CA LEU A 156 3.33 -8.51 9.35
C LEU A 156 3.17 -8.41 10.86
N THR A 157 3.48 -9.50 11.57
CA THR A 157 3.64 -9.47 13.03
C THR A 157 4.88 -8.64 13.34
N ILE A 158 4.73 -7.31 13.39
CA ILE A 158 5.78 -6.42 13.85
C ILE A 158 5.95 -6.71 15.35
N SER A 159 6.99 -7.45 15.71
CA SER A 159 7.28 -7.76 17.12
C SER A 159 7.42 -6.46 17.93
N GLU A 160 7.11 -6.51 19.23
CA GLU A 160 7.17 -5.39 20.18
C GLU A 160 8.54 -4.67 20.28
N TYR A 161 9.55 -5.13 19.54
CA TYR A 161 10.89 -4.56 19.44
C TYR A 161 11.17 -3.91 18.07
N ASP A 162 10.26 -3.06 17.59
CA ASP A 162 10.46 -1.91 16.68
C ASP A 162 11.38 -2.04 15.44
N PHE A 163 11.70 -3.25 14.99
CA PHE A 163 12.21 -3.52 13.67
C PHE A 163 11.45 -4.69 13.10
N PRO A 164 10.74 -4.48 11.99
CA PRO A 164 10.13 -5.60 11.32
C PRO A 164 11.24 -6.50 10.76
N GLN A 165 11.11 -7.79 11.02
CA GLN A 165 12.02 -8.78 10.45
C GLN A 165 11.79 -8.80 8.94
N PRO A 166 12.86 -8.80 8.12
CA PRO A 166 12.72 -9.12 6.71
C PRO A 166 11.95 -10.44 6.59
N ILE A 167 11.10 -10.56 5.57
CA ILE A 167 10.60 -11.88 5.19
C ILE A 167 11.84 -12.65 4.72
N GLU A 168 12.33 -13.58 5.54
CA GLU A 168 13.43 -14.48 5.17
C GLU A 168 12.85 -15.54 4.22
N THR A 169 13.18 -15.43 2.94
CA THR A 169 12.69 -16.35 1.93
C THR A 169 13.83 -17.26 1.48
N ASP A 170 13.81 -18.53 1.90
CA ASP A 170 14.74 -19.56 1.41
C ASP A 170 14.40 -20.05 -0.02
N LYS A 171 13.36 -19.48 -0.64
CA LYS A 171 12.88 -19.87 -1.96
C LYS A 171 13.42 -18.94 -3.04
N PRO A 172 13.82 -19.48 -4.21
CA PRO A 172 14.30 -18.68 -5.34
C PRO A 172 13.22 -17.76 -5.93
N LEU A 173 11.93 -18.13 -5.80
CA LEU A 173 10.81 -17.31 -6.24
C LEU A 173 9.80 -17.15 -5.11
N ASP A 174 9.90 -16.05 -4.37
CA ASP A 174 8.90 -15.65 -3.40
C ASP A 174 8.17 -14.38 -3.87
N THR A 175 6.94 -14.57 -4.33
CA THR A 175 6.05 -13.49 -4.77
C THR A 175 5.23 -12.91 -3.62
N GLU A 176 5.28 -13.52 -2.42
CA GLU A 176 4.49 -13.10 -1.26
C GLU A 176 4.74 -11.64 -0.88
N PRO A 177 5.99 -11.12 -0.83
CA PRO A 177 6.22 -9.70 -0.58
C PRO A 177 5.49 -8.81 -1.60
N PHE A 178 5.52 -9.18 -2.88
CA PHE A 178 4.83 -8.39 -3.90
C PHE A 178 3.31 -8.46 -3.75
N CYS A 179 2.73 -9.63 -3.48
CA CYS A 179 1.29 -9.75 -3.23
C CYS A 179 0.85 -8.89 -2.03
N VAL A 180 1.60 -8.92 -0.93
CA VAL A 180 1.36 -8.07 0.25
C VAL A 180 1.46 -6.59 -0.11
N LEU A 181 2.43 -6.21 -0.95
CA LEU A 181 2.55 -4.83 -1.42
C LEU A 181 1.29 -4.40 -2.18
N VAL A 182 0.84 -5.21 -3.13
CA VAL A 182 -0.37 -4.93 -3.94
C VAL A 182 -1.59 -4.75 -3.03
N GLU A 183 -1.80 -5.65 -2.06
CA GLU A 183 -2.93 -5.55 -1.12
C GLU A 183 -2.91 -4.24 -0.31
N ILE A 184 -1.73 -3.81 0.15
CA ILE A 184 -1.56 -2.53 0.85
C ILE A 184 -1.90 -1.38 -0.11
N LEU A 185 -1.34 -1.38 -1.32
CA LEU A 185 -1.54 -0.30 -2.28
C LEU A 185 -3.00 -0.15 -2.72
N ASP A 186 -3.69 -1.26 -2.99
CA ASP A 186 -5.11 -1.27 -3.34
C ASP A 186 -5.96 -0.71 -2.18
N LEU A 187 -5.66 -1.11 -0.94
CA LEU A 187 -6.32 -0.55 0.24
C LEU A 187 -6.10 0.96 0.35
N LEU A 188 -4.89 1.45 0.08
CA LEU A 188 -4.61 2.89 0.14
C LEU A 188 -5.40 3.64 -0.93
N VAL A 189 -5.42 3.16 -2.17
CA VAL A 189 -6.19 3.76 -3.28
C VAL A 189 -7.68 3.83 -2.96
N ASP A 190 -8.26 2.76 -2.40
CA ASP A 190 -9.68 2.73 -1.98
C ASP A 190 -9.98 3.76 -0.87
N ARG A 191 -9.04 3.97 0.05
CA ARG A 191 -9.29 4.72 1.29
C ARG A 191 -8.83 6.16 1.28
N TRP A 192 -7.90 6.53 0.40
CA TRP A 192 -7.35 7.87 0.32
C TRP A 192 -7.66 8.49 -1.04
N PRO A 193 -8.83 9.16 -1.18
CA PRO A 193 -9.27 9.75 -2.45
C PRO A 193 -8.27 10.76 -3.04
N TRP A 194 -7.46 11.40 -2.21
CA TRP A 194 -6.43 12.35 -2.65
C TRP A 194 -5.30 11.67 -3.44
N LEU A 195 -5.19 10.32 -3.43
CA LEU A 195 -4.24 9.62 -4.29
C LEU A 195 -4.59 9.76 -5.78
N SER A 196 -5.85 10.04 -6.12
CA SER A 196 -6.27 10.33 -7.49
C SER A 196 -5.86 11.75 -7.94
N ASP A 197 -5.49 12.63 -7.00
CA ASP A 197 -4.99 13.96 -7.34
C ASP A 197 -3.55 13.89 -7.87
N PRO A 198 -3.14 14.86 -8.73
CA PRO A 198 -1.77 14.94 -9.21
C PRO A 198 -0.76 15.00 -8.05
N LYS A 199 0.28 14.19 -8.15
CA LYS A 199 1.40 14.22 -7.19
C LYS A 199 2.05 15.61 -7.20
N PRO A 200 2.34 16.20 -6.03
CA PRO A 200 2.99 17.52 -5.96
C PRO A 200 4.26 17.59 -6.83
N GLY A 201 4.26 18.49 -7.81
CA GLY A 201 5.37 18.69 -8.73
C GLY A 201 5.44 17.72 -9.92
N LYS A 202 4.49 16.79 -10.08
CA LYS A 202 4.35 15.91 -11.26
C LYS A 202 2.96 16.09 -11.90
N GLN A 203 2.82 15.70 -13.18
CA GLN A 203 1.52 15.73 -13.89
C GLN A 203 0.68 14.47 -13.67
N VAL A 204 1.28 13.42 -13.13
CA VAL A 204 0.63 12.12 -12.86
C VAL A 204 0.14 12.04 -11.42
N SER A 205 -0.94 11.30 -11.19
CA SER A 205 -1.47 11.05 -9.84
C SER A 205 -0.67 9.97 -9.11
N TRP A 206 -0.84 9.88 -7.79
CA TRP A 206 -0.28 8.78 -7.02
C TRP A 206 -0.88 7.45 -7.41
N GLU A 207 -2.20 7.42 -7.64
CA GLU A 207 -2.92 6.24 -8.11
C GLU A 207 -2.33 5.71 -9.43
N HIS A 208 -2.01 6.59 -10.38
CA HIS A 208 -1.39 6.19 -11.63
C HIS A 208 -0.02 5.54 -11.40
N LEU A 209 0.83 6.16 -10.58
CA LEU A 209 2.15 5.62 -10.24
C LEU A 209 2.04 4.27 -9.50
N ILE A 210 1.05 4.12 -8.63
CA ILE A 210 0.75 2.86 -7.95
C ILE A 210 0.36 1.77 -8.97
N GLN A 211 -0.49 2.10 -9.93
CA GLN A 211 -0.88 1.15 -10.99
C GLN A 211 0.32 0.76 -11.86
N GLU A 212 1.24 1.67 -12.17
CA GLU A 212 2.48 1.34 -12.88
C GLU A 212 3.34 0.33 -12.10
N VAL A 213 3.44 0.48 -10.77
CA VAL A 213 4.14 -0.48 -9.90
C VAL A 213 3.50 -1.86 -9.97
N ILE A 214 2.17 -1.93 -9.90
CA ILE A 214 1.43 -3.19 -9.93
C ILE A 214 1.63 -3.88 -11.29
N ILE A 215 1.46 -3.15 -12.40
CA ILE A 215 1.57 -3.71 -13.75
C ILE A 215 2.99 -4.18 -14.04
N THR A 216 4.00 -3.35 -13.77
CA THR A 216 5.41 -3.71 -14.03
C THR A 216 5.89 -4.84 -13.12
N GLY A 217 5.44 -4.86 -11.86
CA GLY A 217 5.72 -5.97 -10.94
C GLY A 217 5.07 -7.28 -11.40
N GLN A 218 3.81 -7.25 -11.83
CA GLN A 218 3.15 -8.44 -12.38
C GLN A 218 3.86 -8.98 -13.63
N GLY A 219 4.29 -8.10 -14.53
CA GLY A 219 5.10 -8.48 -15.70
C GLY A 219 6.39 -9.17 -15.29
N PHE A 220 7.17 -8.53 -14.42
CA PHE A 220 8.43 -9.07 -13.91
C PHE A 220 8.26 -10.44 -13.22
N PHE A 221 7.32 -10.58 -12.28
CA PHE A 221 7.15 -11.84 -11.55
C PHE A 221 6.57 -12.97 -12.41
N THR A 222 5.89 -12.64 -13.52
CA THR A 222 5.46 -13.63 -14.52
C THR A 222 6.67 -14.13 -15.31
N GLU A 223 7.45 -13.23 -15.91
CA GLU A 223 8.65 -13.57 -16.69
C GLU A 223 9.66 -14.34 -15.84
N TYR A 224 9.87 -13.91 -14.60
CA TYR A 224 10.80 -14.59 -13.69
C TYR A 224 10.33 -16.00 -13.33
N GLY A 225 9.01 -16.22 -13.21
CA GLY A 225 8.43 -17.55 -13.01
C GLY A 225 8.59 -18.47 -14.22
N ASP A 226 8.45 -17.94 -15.43
CA ASP A 226 8.63 -18.70 -16.68
C ASP A 226 10.10 -19.10 -16.89
N LEU A 227 11.04 -18.20 -16.57
CA LEU A 227 12.47 -18.47 -16.60
C LEU A 227 12.88 -19.59 -15.63
N GLU A 228 12.46 -19.53 -14.37
CA GLU A 228 12.79 -20.54 -13.34
C GLU A 228 12.13 -21.90 -13.61
N SER A 229 10.97 -21.92 -14.28
CA SER A 229 10.30 -23.16 -14.65
C SER A 229 10.86 -23.82 -15.92
N GLY A 230 11.87 -23.21 -16.57
CA GLY A 230 12.45 -23.68 -17.83
C GLY A 230 11.45 -23.63 -18.98
N ASN A 231 10.43 -22.80 -18.85
CA ASN A 231 9.31 -22.69 -19.76
C ASN A 231 9.52 -21.46 -20.66
N GLU A 232 10.76 -21.22 -21.08
CA GLU A 232 11.06 -20.30 -22.16
C GLU A 232 10.16 -20.71 -23.34
N THR A 233 9.15 -19.91 -23.64
CA THR A 233 8.49 -19.93 -24.94
C THR A 233 9.54 -19.47 -25.93
N GLY A 234 10.42 -20.39 -26.29
CA GLY A 234 11.43 -20.21 -27.30
C GLY A 234 10.71 -19.86 -28.59
N ASP A 235 11.07 -18.70 -29.13
CA ASP A 235 11.09 -18.47 -30.56
C ASP A 235 12.07 -19.49 -31.19
N ASP A 236 11.62 -20.73 -31.26
CA ASP A 236 12.23 -21.83 -32.00
C ASP A 236 11.90 -21.67 -33.49
N GLU A 237 12.23 -20.51 -34.07
CA GLU A 237 12.07 -20.32 -35.52
C GLU A 237 13.12 -19.43 -36.18
N ILE A 238 14.38 -19.48 -35.78
CA ILE A 238 15.47 -19.10 -36.69
C ILE A 238 16.69 -20.00 -36.46
N LEU A 239 16.72 -21.21 -37.05
CA LEU A 239 17.96 -21.90 -37.48
C LEU A 239 17.75 -23.28 -38.17
N SER A 240 16.63 -23.52 -38.88
CA SER A 240 16.44 -24.76 -39.67
C SER A 240 16.48 -24.57 -41.20
N HIS A 241 16.82 -23.38 -41.71
CA HIS A 241 16.92 -23.12 -43.15
C HIS A 241 18.27 -22.52 -43.58
N ALA A 242 19.35 -23.26 -43.36
CA ALA A 242 20.63 -22.99 -44.04
C ALA A 242 21.55 -24.22 -44.14
N MET A 243 21.01 -25.42 -44.34
CA MET A 243 21.84 -26.62 -44.61
C MET A 243 21.22 -27.48 -45.71
N SER A 244 21.14 -26.94 -46.92
CA SER A 244 21.08 -27.73 -48.16
C SER A 244 21.42 -26.86 -49.37
N GLY A 245 22.63 -27.01 -49.88
CA GLY A 245 23.11 -26.30 -51.07
C GLY A 245 24.63 -26.37 -51.21
N GLY A 246 25.18 -27.58 -51.34
CA GLY A 246 26.58 -27.76 -51.71
C GLY A 246 26.85 -27.30 -53.15
N LEU A 247 28.03 -26.70 -53.38
CA LEU A 247 29.10 -27.19 -54.27
C LEU A 247 30.01 -26.05 -54.78
N HIS A 248 31.27 -26.14 -54.37
CA HIS A 248 32.46 -26.23 -55.23
C HIS A 248 33.16 -24.97 -55.81
N LEU A 249 34.48 -24.97 -55.56
CA LEU A 249 35.63 -24.39 -56.28
C LEU A 249 36.09 -22.97 -55.97
N GLY A 250 37.37 -22.87 -55.58
CA GLY A 250 38.14 -21.63 -55.69
C GLY A 250 39.40 -21.58 -54.82
N LEU A 251 40.47 -22.27 -55.25
CA LEU A 251 41.84 -22.12 -54.75
C LEU A 251 42.31 -20.65 -54.74
N GLY A 252 43.03 -20.23 -53.70
CA GLY A 252 43.68 -18.91 -53.67
C GLY A 252 44.57 -18.68 -52.45
N ARG A 253 45.81 -19.16 -52.55
CA ARG A 253 46.93 -18.98 -51.61
C ARG A 253 47.39 -17.50 -51.60
N GLY A 254 47.74 -16.95 -50.45
CA GLY A 254 48.38 -15.63 -50.35
C GLY A 254 48.78 -15.25 -48.92
N ASP A 255 50.03 -15.49 -48.58
CA ASP A 255 50.73 -14.98 -47.39
C ASP A 255 50.79 -13.44 -47.39
N ASN A 256 50.71 -12.80 -46.21
CA ASN A 256 51.81 -12.00 -45.63
C ASN A 256 51.36 -10.97 -44.56
N ASN A 257 52.23 -10.91 -43.54
CA ASN A 257 52.70 -9.74 -42.78
C ASN A 257 51.82 -9.04 -41.75
N GLU A 258 52.27 -9.20 -40.50
CA GLU A 258 52.82 -8.12 -39.65
C GLU A 258 52.35 -6.68 -39.97
N ASN A 259 51.70 -6.01 -39.01
CA ASN A 259 52.39 -4.92 -38.32
C ASN A 259 51.74 -4.48 -37.00
N LYS A 260 52.63 -3.97 -36.15
CA LYS A 260 52.51 -3.46 -34.78
C LYS A 260 51.69 -2.17 -34.62
N MET A 261 51.26 -1.96 -33.37
CA MET A 261 51.26 -0.71 -32.58
C MET A 261 50.78 0.59 -33.26
N TYR A 262 49.66 1.13 -32.80
CA TYR A 262 49.60 2.22 -31.80
C TYR A 262 48.24 2.17 -31.09
#